data_AF-A0A554SA31-F1
#
_entry.id   AF-A0A554SA31-F1
#
_cell.length_a   1.000
_cell.length_b   1.000
_cell.length_c   1.000
_cell.angle_alpha   90.00
_cell.angle_beta   90.00
_cell.angle_gamma   90.00
#
_symmetry.space_group_name_H-M   'P 1'
#
loop_
_entity.id
_entity.type
_entity.pdbx_description
1 polymer ?
#
loop_
_entity_poly.entity_id
_entity_poly.type
_entity_poly.pdbx_seq_one_letter_code
_entity_poly.pdbx_strand_id
1 'polypeptide(L)' 'MIVAFIDELRAEGRAVESICRVLREQGCQIAARTYRDWARLDRPVAARTVSDAIVTNQVRDLAWRIDHEGVRRMT' A
#
# COMPACT_ATOMS: atom_id res chain seq x y z
N MET A 1 -2.29 3.41 -3.34
CA MET A 1 -1.33 2.28 -3.44
C MET A 1 -0.17 2.54 -2.49
N ILE A 2 0.38 1.51 -1.83
CA ILE A 2 1.42 1.66 -0.78
C ILE A 2 2.64 2.45 -1.25
N VAL A 3 3.10 2.27 -2.50
CA VAL A 3 4.25 3.01 -3.04
C VAL A 3 3.99 4.51 -3.08
N ALA A 4 2.83 4.94 -3.62
CA ALA A 4 2.45 6.34 -3.67
C ALA A 4 2.34 6.98 -2.26
N PHE A 5 1.85 6.23 -1.28
CA PHE A 5 1.81 6.69 0.12
C PHE A 5 3.21 6.88 0.71
N ILE A 6 4.14 5.96 0.44
CA ILE A 6 5.54 6.10 0.86
C ILE A 6 6.19 7.31 0.15
N ASP A 7 5.88 7.53 -1.13
CA ASP A 7 6.40 8.66 -1.91
C ASP A 7 5.92 10.01 -1.36
N GLU A 8 4.64 10.12 -0.99
CA GLU A 8 4.06 11.31 -0.37
C GLU A 8 4.76 11.66 0.95
N LEU A 9 4.85 10.70 1.88
CA LEU A 9 5.54 10.91 3.16
C LEU A 9 7.05 11.18 2.97
N ARG A 10 7.67 10.56 1.97
CA ARG A 10 9.07 10.83 1.64
C ARG A 10 9.24 12.27 1.11
N ALA A 11 8.30 12.76 0.32
CA ALA A 11 8.29 14.16 -0.16
C ALA A 11 8.13 15.16 0.99
N GLU A 12 7.44 14.78 2.07
CA GLU A 12 7.38 15.53 3.34
C GLU A 12 8.68 15.42 4.19
N GLY A 13 9.71 14.72 3.71
CA GLY A 13 11.00 14.59 4.39
C GLY A 13 11.07 13.43 5.39
N ARG A 14 10.11 12.50 5.39
CA ARG A 14 10.13 11.32 6.28
C ARG A 14 11.06 10.24 5.70
N ALA A 15 11.88 9.64 6.56
CA ALA A 15 12.78 8.56 6.15
C ALA A 15 12.00 7.29 5.76
N VAL A 16 12.34 6.70 4.60
CA VAL A 16 11.70 5.50 4.04
C VAL A 16 11.71 4.33 5.03
N GLU A 17 12.83 4.13 5.73
CA GLU A 17 13.00 3.10 6.75
C GLU A 17 12.00 3.26 7.90
N SER A 18 11.77 4.51 8.33
CA SER A 18 10.81 4.82 9.39
C SER A 18 9.38 4.57 8.92
N ILE A 19 9.03 4.99 7.71
CA ILE A 19 7.71 4.74 7.10
C ILE A 19 7.46 3.22 6.99
N CYS A 20 8.40 2.47 6.42
CA CYS A 20 8.27 1.01 6.26
C CYS A 20 8.22 0.26 7.60
N ARG A 21 8.81 0.82 8.67
CA ARG A 21 8.69 0.27 10.03
C ARG A 21 7.25 0.42 10.53
N VAL A 22 6.69 1.62 10.47
CA VAL A 22 5.30 1.88 10.90
C VAL A 22 4.32 1.06 10.06
N LEU A 23 4.50 0.99 8.75
CA LEU A 23 3.63 0.18 7.88
C LEU A 23 3.61 -1.30 8.30
N ARG A 24 4.76 -1.87 8.67
CA ARG A 24 4.84 -3.26 9.18
C ARG A 24 4.09 -3.42 10.51
N GLU A 25 4.21 -2.45 11.41
CA GLU A 25 3.45 -2.42 12.67
C GLU A 25 1.93 -2.37 12.41
N GLN A 26 1.49 -1.73 11.33
CA GLN A 26 0.08 -1.69 10.89
C GLN A 26 -0.33 -2.90 10.02
N GLY A 27 0.51 -3.94 9.93
CA GLY A 27 0.21 -5.17 9.19
C GLY A 27 0.58 -5.14 7.70
N CYS A 28 1.11 -4.04 7.17
CA CYS A 28 1.60 -3.95 5.80
C CYS A 28 3.05 -4.48 5.71
N GLN A 29 3.21 -5.69 5.19
CA GLN A 29 4.51 -6.34 5.04
C GLN A 29 5.32 -5.73 3.89
N ILE A 30 5.97 -4.59 4.14
CA ILE A 30 6.89 -3.95 3.19
C ILE A 30 8.24 -3.63 3.82
N ALA A 31 9.32 -3.92 3.08
CA ALA A 31 10.69 -3.56 3.45
C ALA A 31 11.18 -2.39 2.59
N ALA A 32 12.08 -1.56 3.14
CA ALA A 32 12.65 -0.42 2.43
C ALA A 32 13.37 -0.82 1.13
N ARG A 33 14.04 -1.98 1.11
CA ARG A 33 14.66 -2.53 -0.12
C ARG A 33 13.62 -2.84 -1.20
N THR A 34 12.46 -3.38 -0.81
CA THR A 34 11.39 -3.74 -1.72
C THR A 34 10.76 -2.49 -2.31
N TYR A 35 10.50 -1.47 -1.47
CA TYR A 35 10.07 -0.16 -1.96
C TYR A 35 11.09 0.42 -2.95
N ARG A 36 12.38 0.43 -2.62
CA ARG A 36 13.42 0.94 -3.52
C ARG A 36 13.43 0.20 -4.85
N ASP A 37 13.32 -1.13 -4.84
CA ASP A 37 13.27 -1.92 -6.08
C ASP A 37 12.04 -1.61 -6.94
N TRP A 38 10.91 -1.24 -6.33
CA TRP A 38 9.70 -0.85 -7.04
C TRP A 38 9.68 0.63 -7.48
N ALA A 39 10.38 1.50 -6.75
CA ALA A 39 10.49 2.92 -7.05
C ALA A 39 11.55 3.22 -8.14
N ARG A 40 12.30 2.21 -8.58
CA ARG A 40 13.26 2.38 -9.68
C ARG A 40 12.53 2.65 -11.00
N LEU A 41 12.95 3.71 -11.68
CA LEU A 41 12.41 4.11 -12.98
C LEU A 41 12.76 3.13 -14.12
N ASP A 42 13.83 2.34 -13.97
CA ASP A 42 14.29 1.38 -14.98
C ASP A 42 13.49 0.06 -14.99
N ARG A 43 12.63 -0.14 -13.98
CA ARG A 43 11.85 -1.37 -13.82
C ARG A 43 10.40 -1.07 -13.43
N PRO A 44 9.61 -0.52 -14.37
CA PRO A 44 8.20 -0.24 -14.11
C PRO A 44 7.45 -1.51 -13.75
N VAL A 45 6.55 -1.39 -12.77
CA VAL A 45 5.59 -2.45 -12.44
C VAL A 45 4.71 -2.72 -13.66
N ALA A 46 4.48 -4.00 -13.99
CA ALA A 46 3.65 -4.36 -15.12
C ALA A 46 2.26 -3.72 -15.01
N ALA A 47 1.74 -3.17 -16.12
CA ALA A 47 0.44 -2.48 -16.13
C ALA A 47 -0.72 -3.34 -15.60
N ARG A 48 -0.68 -4.65 -15.86
CA ARG A 48 -1.65 -5.61 -15.30
C ARG A 48 -1.62 -5.66 -13.78
N THR A 49 -0.44 -5.70 -13.15
CA THR A 49 -0.31 -5.68 -11.69
C THR A 49 -0.93 -4.43 -11.08
N VAL A 50 -0.78 -3.27 -11.75
CA VAL A 50 -1.43 -2.02 -11.32
C VAL A 50 -2.95 -2.13 -11.45
N SER A 51 -3.46 -2.61 -12.58
CA SER A 51 -4.89 -2.79 -12.84
C SER A 51 -5.52 -3.78 -11.85
N ASP A 52 -4.90 -4.93 -11.61
CA ASP A 52 -5.35 -5.94 -10.66
C ASP A 52 -5.42 -5.39 -9.24
N ALA A 53 -4.45 -4.57 -8.84
CA ALA A 53 -4.44 -3.93 -7.53
C ALA A 53 -5.60 -2.93 -7.38
N ILE A 54 -5.95 -2.18 -8.43
CA ILE A 54 -7.11 -1.29 -8.44
C ILE A 54 -8.40 -2.12 -8.31
N VAL A 55 -8.57 -3.15 -9.15
CA VAL A 55 -9.77 -4.00 -9.13
C VAL A 55 -9.92 -4.70 -7.77
N THR A 56 -8.84 -5.27 -7.25
CA THR A 56 -8.83 -5.93 -5.92
C THR A 56 -9.20 -4.95 -4.82
N ASN A 57 -8.71 -3.70 -4.89
CA ASN A 57 -9.10 -2.68 -3.92
C ASN A 57 -10.60 -2.37 -3.99
N GLN A 58 -11.13 -2.17 -5.20
CA GLN A 58 -12.55 -1.89 -5.38
C GLN A 58 -13.43 -3.05 -4.93
N VAL A 59 -13.06 -4.29 -5.25
CA VAL A 59 -13.79 -5.47 -4.77
C VAL A 59 -13.79 -5.52 -3.24
N ARG A 60 -12.65 -5.26 -2.59
CA ARG A 60 -12.57 -5.23 -1.12
C ARG A 60 -13.46 -4.14 -0.52
N ASP A 61 -13.45 -2.94 -1.09
CA ASP A 61 -14.23 -1.81 -0.60
C ASP A 61 -15.74 -2.03 -0.79
N LEU A 62 -16.13 -2.74 -1.85
CA LEU A 62 -17.53 -3.11 -2.10
C LEU A 62 -18.00 -4.30 -1.24
N ALA A 63 -17.14 -5.29 -1.03
CA ALA A 63 -17.50 -6.53 -0.34
C ALA A 63 -17.54 -6.36 1.18
N TRP A 64 -16.70 -5.50 1.76
CA TRP A 64 -16.55 -5.37 3.21
C TRP A 64 -17.07 -4.04 3.72
N ARG A 65 -17.99 -4.08 4.69
CA ARG A 65 -18.44 -2.93 5.47
C ARG A 65 -17.84 -2.95 6.87
N ILE A 66 -17.58 -1.76 7.42
CA ILE A 66 -17.23 -1.61 8.82
C ILE A 66 -18.55 -1.51 9.60
N ASP A 67 -18.75 -2.42 10.55
CA ASP A 67 -19.92 -2.38 11.44
C ASP A 67 -19.78 -1.30 12.52
N HIS A 68 -20.81 -1.17 13.36
CA HIS A 68 -20.82 -0.21 14.47
C HIS A 68 -19.76 -0.50 15.55
N GLU A 69 -19.17 -1.70 15.56
CA GLU A 69 -18.10 -2.12 16.46
C GLU A 69 -16.71 -1.85 15.87
N GLY A 70 -16.64 -1.29 14.66
CA GLY A 70 -15.38 -1.03 13.96
C GLY A 70 -14.79 -2.29 13.29
N VAL A 71 -15.53 -3.40 13.26
CA VAL A 71 -15.09 -4.67 12.69
C VAL A 71 -15.49 -4.74 11.22
N ARG A 72 -14.55 -5.16 10.37
CA ARG A 72 -14.85 -5.44 8.95
C ARG A 72 -15.69 -6.71 8.86
N ARG A 73 -16.89 -6.61 8.30
CA ARG A 73 -17.77 -7.73 7.96
C ARG A 73 -18.08 -7.75 6.48
N MET A 74 -18.11 -8.95 5.90
CA MET A 74 -18.48 -9.13 4.51
C MET A 74 -19.99 -8.92 4.40
N THR A 75 -20.40 -8.21 3.34
CA THR A 75 -21.78 -7.82 3.10
C THR A 75 -22.61 -8.96 2.54
#